data_AF-A0A537D9Z8-F1
#
_entry.id   AF-A0A537D9Z8-F1
#
_cell.length_a   1.000
_cell.length_b   1.000
_cell.length_c   1.000
_cell.angle_alpha   90.00
_cell.angle_beta   90.00
_cell.angle_gamma   90.00
#
_symmetry.space_group_name_H-M   'P 1'
#
loop_
_entity.id
_entity.type
_entity.pdbx_description
1 polymer ?
#
loop_
_entity_poly.entity_id
_entity_poly.type
_entity_poly.pdbx_seq_one_letter_code
_entity_poly.pdbx_strand_id
1 'polypeptide(L)'
;MALRSPSPRPAPDRRKVLTKAVIRAARALSLNQSRVAATLGVSDPTVSRMFAEKYLLDPARKEWELGALFVRLFRSLDSIVASDEKARAWLNSENRALGARPIDLLPRAEGLIRVLLYLDAARGRI
;
A
#
# COMPACT_ATOMS: atom_id res chain seq x y z
N MET A 1 -19.57 -35.03 27.70
CA MET A 1 -18.44 -34.61 26.84
C MET A 1 -18.61 -33.13 26.52
N ALA A 2 -17.99 -32.23 27.27
CA ALA A 2 -18.16 -30.78 27.09
C ALA A 2 -17.26 -30.27 25.95
N LEU A 3 -17.86 -29.70 24.91
CA LEU A 3 -17.17 -29.03 23.82
C LEU A 3 -16.47 -27.77 24.37
N ARG A 4 -15.14 -27.78 24.43
CA ARG A 4 -14.35 -26.57 24.71
C ARG A 4 -14.54 -25.59 23.54
N SER A 5 -15.20 -24.47 23.79
CA SER A 5 -15.20 -23.34 22.86
C SER A 5 -13.77 -22.83 22.66
N PRO A 6 -13.33 -22.53 21.42
CA PRO A 6 -12.00 -21.99 21.19
C PRO A 6 -11.89 -20.59 21.82
N SER A 7 -10.86 -20.38 22.63
CA SER A 7 -10.57 -19.06 23.23
C SER A 7 -10.35 -18.01 22.13
N PRO A 8 -10.88 -16.79 22.26
CA PRO A 8 -10.69 -15.74 21.27
C PRO A 8 -9.20 -15.43 21.12
N ARG A 9 -8.67 -15.57 19.90
CA ARG A 9 -7.29 -15.17 19.60
C ARG A 9 -7.13 -13.67 19.84
N PRO A 10 -6.06 -13.22 20.49
CA PRO A 10 -5.81 -11.80 20.68
C PRO A 10 -5.80 -11.08 19.33
N ALA A 11 -6.44 -9.91 19.27
CA ALA A 11 -6.52 -9.13 18.05
C ALA A 11 -5.09 -8.78 17.56
N PRO A 12 -4.81 -8.89 16.24
CA PRO A 12 -3.51 -8.53 15.70
C PRO A 12 -3.16 -7.07 15.99
N ASP A 13 -1.90 -6.81 16.33
CA ASP A 13 -1.38 -5.46 16.48
C ASP A 13 -1.50 -4.69 15.14
N ARG A 14 -2.39 -3.69 15.13
CA ARG A 14 -2.70 -2.88 13.94
C ARG A 14 -1.45 -2.23 13.33
N ARG A 15 -0.49 -1.80 14.15
CA ARG A 15 0.76 -1.19 13.69
C ARG A 15 1.60 -2.18 12.90
N LYS A 16 1.75 -3.40 13.42
CA LYS A 16 2.44 -4.49 12.74
C LYS A 16 1.73 -4.89 11.45
N VAL A 17 0.39 -4.99 11.48
CA VAL A 17 -0.41 -5.38 10.31
C VAL A 17 -0.23 -4.38 9.17
N LEU A 18 -0.46 -3.08 9.42
CA LEU A 18 -0.35 -2.09 8.34
C LEU A 18 1.08 -1.97 7.83
N THR A 19 2.07 -1.93 8.72
CA THR A 19 3.48 -1.83 8.34
C THR A 19 3.89 -3.01 7.44
N LYS A 20 3.54 -4.25 7.81
CA LYS A 20 3.81 -5.43 6.99
C LYS A 20 3.05 -5.41 5.67
N ALA A 21 1.81 -4.93 5.65
CA ALA A 21 1.04 -4.79 4.43
C ALA A 21 1.68 -3.80 3.45
N VAL A 22 2.14 -2.65 3.93
CA VAL A 22 2.88 -1.65 3.13
C VAL A 22 4.16 -2.25 2.55
N ILE A 23 4.98 -2.92 3.37
CA ILE A 23 6.23 -3.54 2.91
C ILE A 23 5.97 -4.60 1.85
N ARG A 24 4.93 -5.44 2.04
CA ARG A 24 4.56 -6.48 1.07
C ARG A 24 4.07 -5.89 -0.24
N ALA A 25 3.18 -4.89 -0.19
CA ALA A 25 2.71 -4.19 -1.37
C ALA A 25 3.88 -3.52 -2.14
N ALA A 26 4.80 -2.86 -1.43
CA ALA A 26 5.98 -2.27 -2.06
C ALA A 26 6.87 -3.31 -2.76
N ARG A 27 7.08 -4.48 -2.13
CA ARG A 27 7.82 -5.60 -2.74
C ARG A 27 7.11 -6.19 -3.96
N ALA A 28 5.80 -6.42 -3.85
CA ALA A 28 4.96 -6.93 -4.93
C ALA A 28 5.00 -6.00 -6.15
N LEU A 29 5.04 -4.69 -5.93
CA LEU A 29 5.14 -3.65 -6.96
C LEU A 29 6.58 -3.28 -7.35
N SER A 30 7.58 -3.96 -6.77
CA SER A 30 9.01 -3.68 -6.98
C SER A 30 9.42 -2.20 -6.76
N LEU A 31 8.78 -1.53 -5.80
CA LEU A 31 9.14 -0.16 -5.43
C LEU A 31 10.37 -0.16 -4.52
N ASN A 32 11.34 0.71 -4.82
CA ASN A 32 12.47 0.94 -3.94
C ASN A 32 12.05 1.70 -2.67
N GLN A 33 12.89 1.63 -1.63
CA GLN A 33 12.59 2.24 -0.33
C GLN A 33 12.44 3.77 -0.39
N SER A 34 13.22 4.45 -1.24
CA SER A 34 13.12 5.91 -1.40
C SER A 34 11.76 6.34 -1.95
N ARG A 35 11.22 5.59 -2.91
CA ARG A 35 9.87 5.86 -3.44
C ARG A 35 8.78 5.58 -2.40
N VAL A 36 8.95 4.55 -1.57
CA VAL A 36 8.06 4.31 -0.42
C VAL A 36 8.16 5.46 0.57
N ALA A 37 9.37 5.96 0.86
CA ALA A 37 9.57 7.08 1.79
C ALA A 37 8.83 8.34 1.32
N ALA A 38 9.01 8.70 0.04
CA ALA A 38 8.31 9.82 -0.58
C ALA A 38 6.78 9.63 -0.55
N THR A 39 6.29 8.43 -0.92
CA THR A 39 4.84 8.11 -0.94
C THR A 39 4.21 8.22 0.46
N LEU A 40 4.94 7.84 1.52
CA LEU A 40 4.46 7.88 2.90
C LEU A 40 4.75 9.21 3.60
N GLY A 41 5.46 10.14 2.96
CA GLY A 41 5.85 11.42 3.56
C GLY A 41 6.80 11.27 4.75
N VAL A 42 7.68 10.25 4.73
CA VAL A 42 8.68 10.01 5.78
C VAL A 42 10.09 10.04 5.19
N SER A 43 11.10 10.08 6.05
CA SER A 43 12.50 10.06 5.62
C SER A 43 12.99 8.67 5.22
N ASP A 44 14.02 8.60 4.37
CA ASP A 44 14.66 7.34 3.97
C ASP A 44 15.14 6.49 5.16
N PRO A 45 15.76 7.06 6.24
CA PRO A 45 16.09 6.29 7.44
C PRO A 45 14.87 5.69 8.15
N THR A 46 13.71 6.36 8.08
CA THR A 46 12.46 5.85 8.66
C THR A 46 11.97 4.64 7.88
N VAL A 47 11.95 4.69 6.54
CA VAL A 47 11.60 3.53 5.72
C VAL A 47 12.63 2.41 5.84
N SER A 48 13.92 2.73 5.92
CA SER A 48 14.96 1.73 6.15
C SER A 48 14.71 0.94 7.44
N ARG A 49 14.42 1.63 8.55
CA ARG A 49 14.02 0.98 9.81
C ARG A 49 12.69 0.23 9.67
N MET A 50 11.75 0.74 8.89
CA MET A 50 10.48 0.07 8.62
C MET A 50 10.69 -1.29 7.94
N PHE A 51 11.51 -1.33 6.88
CA PHE A 51 11.86 -2.57 6.16
C PHE A 51 12.71 -3.53 7.00
N ALA A 52 13.46 -3.02 7.98
CA ALA A 52 14.18 -3.81 8.97
C ALA A 52 13.31 -4.25 10.17
N GLU A 53 11.99 -4.00 10.14
CA GLU A 53 11.04 -4.26 11.24
C GLU A 53 11.40 -3.55 12.57
N LYS A 54 12.21 -2.49 12.52
CA LYS A 54 12.63 -1.65 13.66
C LYS A 54 11.80 -0.39 13.84
N TYR A 55 10.85 -0.14 12.93
CA TYR A 55 9.90 0.96 13.01
C TYR A 55 8.54 0.48 12.52
N LEU A 56 7.49 0.84 13.26
CA LEU A 56 6.11 0.54 12.90
C LEU A 56 5.36 1.85 12.68
N LEU A 57 4.56 1.90 11.61
CA LEU A 57 3.68 3.02 11.33
C LEU A 57 2.81 3.34 12.55
N ASP A 58 2.61 4.61 12.79
CA ASP A 58 1.98 5.13 14.00
C ASP A 58 0.60 5.71 13.70
N PRO A 59 -0.51 5.16 14.25
CA PRO A 59 -1.86 5.67 14.05
C PRO A 59 -2.04 7.15 14.41
N ALA A 60 -1.17 7.73 15.25
CA ALA A 60 -1.21 9.14 15.62
C ALA A 60 -0.51 10.06 14.60
N ARG A 61 0.07 9.52 13.53
CA ARG A 61 0.88 10.26 12.57
C ARG A 61 0.39 10.11 11.13
N LYS A 62 0.72 11.08 10.28
CA LYS A 62 0.21 11.16 8.90
C LYS A 62 0.60 9.95 8.04
N GLU A 63 1.77 9.37 8.25
CA GLU A 63 2.22 8.21 7.48
C GLU A 63 1.30 6.98 7.62
N TRP A 64 0.50 6.93 8.70
CA TRP A 64 -0.52 5.89 8.87
C TRP A 64 -1.61 5.95 7.80
N GLU A 65 -2.16 7.14 7.58
CA GLU A 65 -3.20 7.35 6.58
C GLU A 65 -2.66 7.09 5.17
N LEU A 66 -1.46 7.60 4.87
CA LEU A 66 -0.81 7.38 3.58
C LEU A 66 -0.48 5.90 3.36
N GLY A 67 -0.03 5.19 4.40
CA GLY A 67 0.20 3.74 4.36
C GLY A 67 -1.09 2.96 4.08
N ALA A 68 -2.20 3.34 4.72
CA ALA A 68 -3.50 2.73 4.48
C ALA A 68 -4.00 2.97 3.04
N LEU A 69 -3.87 4.19 2.54
CA LEU A 69 -4.22 4.53 1.15
C LEU A 69 -3.36 3.77 0.14
N PHE A 70 -2.06 3.64 0.40
CA PHE A 70 -1.14 2.88 -0.44
C PHE A 70 -1.52 1.38 -0.49
N VAL A 71 -1.84 0.77 0.66
CA VAL A 71 -2.31 -0.63 0.69
C VAL A 71 -3.64 -0.78 -0.04
N ARG A 72 -4.58 0.17 0.11
CA ARG A 72 -5.85 0.15 -0.61
C ARG A 72 -5.67 0.27 -2.12
N LEU A 73 -4.74 1.11 -2.57
CA LEU A 73 -4.36 1.24 -3.98
C LEU A 73 -3.85 -0.10 -4.51
N PHE A 74 -2.89 -0.72 -3.81
CA PHE A 74 -2.34 -2.01 -4.19
C PHE A 74 -3.44 -3.06 -4.32
N ARG A 75 -4.31 -3.19 -3.32
CA ARG A 75 -5.42 -4.15 -3.34
C ARG A 75 -6.41 -3.90 -4.48
N SER A 76 -6.66 -2.64 -4.82
CA SER A 76 -7.59 -2.29 -5.90
C SER A 76 -6.98 -2.63 -7.26
N LEU A 77 -5.70 -2.35 -7.45
CA LEU A 77 -4.96 -2.77 -8.64
C LEU A 77 -4.94 -4.30 -8.76
N ASP A 78 -4.55 -4.99 -7.68
CA ASP A 78 -4.46 -6.46 -7.64
C ASP A 78 -5.81 -7.13 -7.98
N SER A 79 -6.93 -6.59 -7.50
CA SER A 79 -8.26 -7.11 -7.83
C SER A 79 -8.64 -6.98 -9.32
N ILE A 80 -7.97 -6.10 -10.07
CA ILE A 80 -8.22 -5.87 -11.50
C ILE A 80 -7.27 -6.73 -12.35
N VAL A 81 -6.00 -6.83 -11.96
CA VAL A 81 -4.97 -7.49 -12.80
C VAL A 81 -4.62 -8.92 -12.38
N ALA A 82 -4.87 -9.30 -11.13
CA ALA A 82 -4.61 -10.60 -10.51
C ALA A 82 -3.19 -11.16 -10.76
N SER A 83 -2.18 -10.28 -10.88
CA SER A 83 -0.78 -10.64 -11.12
C SER A 83 0.15 -9.48 -10.78
N ASP A 84 1.18 -9.76 -9.97
CA ASP A 84 2.22 -8.79 -9.62
C ASP A 84 2.93 -8.23 -10.86
N GLU A 85 3.20 -9.06 -11.87
CA GLU A 85 3.85 -8.64 -13.11
C GLU A 85 2.97 -7.64 -13.87
N LYS A 86 1.67 -7.94 -14.03
CA LYS A 86 0.72 -7.03 -14.67
C LYS A 86 0.52 -5.76 -13.85
N ALA A 87 0.54 -5.84 -12.52
CA ALA A 87 0.45 -4.67 -11.65
C ALA A 87 1.64 -3.74 -11.85
N ARG A 88 2.85 -4.29 -11.91
CA ARG A 88 4.09 -3.54 -12.22
C ARG A 88 4.02 -2.92 -13.61
N ALA A 89 3.63 -3.69 -14.62
CA ALA A 89 3.50 -3.20 -15.98
C ALA A 89 2.50 -2.03 -16.05
N TRP A 90 1.35 -2.16 -15.40
CA TRP A 90 0.32 -1.11 -15.36
C TRP A 90 0.83 0.17 -14.67
N LEU A 91 1.50 0.05 -13.51
CA LEU A 91 2.06 1.20 -12.80
C LEU A 91 3.10 1.99 -13.61
N ASN A 92 3.87 1.28 -14.45
CA ASN A 92 4.93 1.87 -15.27
C ASN A 92 4.46 2.27 -16.68
N SER A 93 3.21 1.97 -17.05
CA SER A 93 2.65 2.34 -18.35
C SER A 93 2.00 3.71 -18.31
N GLU A 94 2.08 4.45 -19.42
CA GLU A 94 1.33 5.69 -19.56
C GLU A 94 -0.17 5.43 -19.42
N ASN A 95 -0.82 6.20 -18.55
CA ASN A 95 -2.27 6.11 -18.37
C ASN A 95 -2.92 7.41 -18.87
N ARG A 96 -3.64 7.33 -20.00
CA ARG A 96 -4.27 8.50 -20.65
C ARG A 96 -5.23 9.27 -19.75
N ALA A 97 -6.00 8.58 -18.89
CA ALA A 97 -6.93 9.24 -17.98
C ALA A 97 -6.22 9.97 -16.83
N LEU A 98 -5.06 9.46 -16.42
CA LEU A 98 -4.20 10.10 -15.42
C LEU A 98 -3.26 11.13 -16.04
N GLY A 99 -3.00 11.07 -17.35
CA GLY A 99 -2.07 11.93 -18.07
C GLY A 99 -0.60 11.71 -17.70
N ALA A 100 -0.29 10.57 -17.07
CA ALA A 100 1.06 10.20 -16.64
C ALA A 100 1.12 8.69 -16.33
N ARG A 101 2.33 8.18 -16.12
CA ARG A 101 2.55 6.87 -15.50
C ARG A 101 2.09 6.92 -14.04
N PRO A 102 1.24 6.00 -13.57
CA PRO A 102 0.76 5.99 -12.19
C PRO A 102 1.89 6.02 -11.15
N ILE A 103 3.01 5.35 -11.40
CA ILE A 103 4.17 5.28 -10.50
C ILE A 103 4.82 6.65 -10.21
N ASP A 104 4.70 7.60 -11.14
CA ASP A 104 5.28 8.94 -11.00
C ASP A 104 4.38 9.87 -10.17
N LEU A 105 3.12 9.51 -10.00
CA LEU A 105 2.14 10.26 -9.20
C LEU A 105 2.21 9.88 -7.72
N LEU A 106 2.59 8.64 -7.39
CA LEU A 106 2.59 8.10 -6.02
C LEU A 106 3.39 8.92 -4.98
N PRO A 107 4.55 9.55 -5.31
CA PRO A 107 5.32 10.34 -4.34
C PRO A 107 4.58 11.56 -3.76
N ARG A 108 3.48 12.01 -4.40
CA ARG A 108 2.66 13.11 -3.92
C ARG A 108 1.36 12.56 -3.35
N ALA A 109 0.93 13.05 -2.19
CA ALA A 109 -0.32 12.60 -1.55
C ALA A 109 -1.54 12.75 -2.48
N GLU A 110 -1.65 13.88 -3.20
CA GLU A 110 -2.69 14.10 -4.20
C GLU A 110 -2.62 13.07 -5.34
N GLY A 111 -1.42 12.79 -5.85
CA GLY A 111 -1.22 11.82 -6.91
C GLY A 111 -1.59 10.40 -6.47
N LEU A 112 -1.20 9.99 -5.26
CA LEU A 112 -1.61 8.73 -4.64
C LEU A 112 -3.14 8.59 -4.60
N ILE A 113 -3.84 9.63 -4.13
CA ILE A 113 -5.30 9.65 -4.04
C ILE A 113 -5.92 9.59 -5.45
N ARG A 114 -5.39 10.36 -6.42
CA ARG A 114 -5.87 10.37 -7.80
C ARG A 114 -5.78 8.99 -8.45
N VAL A 115 -4.66 8.29 -8.28
CA VAL A 115 -4.49 6.91 -8.80
C VAL A 115 -5.45 5.94 -8.11
N LEU A 116 -5.62 6.06 -6.78
CA LEU A 116 -6.56 5.23 -6.04
C LEU A 116 -8.01 5.42 -6.51
N LEU A 117 -8.46 6.67 -6.68
CA LEU A 117 -9.81 6.97 -7.15
C LEU A 117 -10.05 6.42 -8.56
N TYR A 118 -9.05 6.51 -9.45
CA TYR A 118 -9.12 5.90 -10.78
C TYR A 118 -9.33 4.38 -10.69
N LEU A 119 -8.57 3.69 -9.84
CA LEU A 119 -8.69 2.23 -9.67
C LEU A 119 -10.00 1.81 -9.01
N ASP A 120 -10.47 2.53 -8.00
CA ASP A 120 -11.75 2.27 -7.36
C ASP A 120 -12.92 2.43 -8.36
N ALA A 121 -12.87 3.44 -9.23
CA ALA A 121 -13.84 3.62 -10.31
C ALA A 121 -13.75 2.53 -11.40
N ALA A 122 -12.55 2.03 -11.70
CA ALA A 122 -12.37 0.93 -12.64
C ALA A 122 -12.92 -0.40 -12.11
N ARG A 123 -12.70 -0.69 -10.82
CA ARG A 123 -13.21 -1.91 -10.17
C ARG A 123 -14.73 -1.96 -10.12
N GLY A 124 -15.41 -0.83 -9.93
CA GLY A 124 -16.87 -0.75 -9.90
C GLY A 124 -17.58 -1.13 -11.22
N ARG A 125 -16.81 -1.42 -12.28
CA ARG A 125 -17.32 -1.87 -13.58
C ARG A 125 -17.12 -3.37 -13.86
N ILE A 126 -16.45 -4.11 -12.96
CA ILE A 126 -16.15 -5.53 -13.10
C ILE A 126 -17.23 -6.36 -12.41
#